data_AF-A0A6C0HXS6-F1
#
_entry.id   AF-A0A6C0HXS6-F1
#
_cell.length_a   1.000
_cell.length_b   1.000
_cell.length_c   1.000
_cell.angle_alpha   90.00
_cell.angle_beta   90.00
_cell.angle_gamma   90.00
#
_symmetry.space_group_name_H-M   'P 1'
#
loop_
_entity.id
_entity.type
_entity.pdbx_description
1 polymer ?
#
loop_
_entity_poly.entity_id
_entity_poly.type
_entity_poly.pdbx_seq_one_letter_code
_entity_poly.pdbx_strand_id
1 'polypeptide(L)'
;MEQIYLLKTDMTMEHLPIYKIGRSRQPDVKRVRSYPKTYQLVSMNTCENCVYIEAELLKLFHKKYKIAYRREYFIGDEVEMAKDIRTMIDATIPNHFHCKLCVFDTHVKGEYDEHLTTQEHRLKVEEADEKINQRKLVKQHIHGLLRKSRDMERKITSVQNNIDILMKNRMYLLENFL
;
A
#
# COMPACT_ATOMS: atom_id res chain seq x y z
N MET A 1 10.88 27.47 -11.69
CA MET A 1 10.80 26.36 -10.71
C MET A 1 9.88 25.31 -11.27
N GLU A 2 10.33 24.07 -11.31
CA GLU A 2 9.53 22.95 -11.80
C GLU A 2 8.52 22.50 -10.74
N GLN A 3 7.45 21.84 -11.17
CA GLN A 3 6.30 21.52 -10.33
C GLN A 3 5.72 20.15 -10.69
N ILE A 4 5.24 19.45 -9.67
CA ILE A 4 4.31 18.32 -9.77
C ILE A 4 2.95 18.76 -9.25
N TYR A 5 1.88 18.36 -9.92
CA TYR A 5 0.51 18.65 -9.49
C TYR A 5 -0.39 17.41 -9.55
N LEU A 6 -1.41 17.45 -8.71
CA LEU A 6 -2.51 16.49 -8.67
C LEU A 6 -3.80 17.22 -9.03
N LEU A 7 -4.48 16.74 -10.07
CA LEU A 7 -5.79 17.26 -10.47
C LEU A 7 -6.87 16.21 -10.23
N LYS A 8 -7.98 16.61 -9.63
CA LYS A 8 -9.21 15.81 -9.59
C LYS A 8 -10.02 16.11 -10.85
N THR A 9 -10.58 15.09 -11.46
CA THR A 9 -11.40 15.22 -12.68
C THR A 9 -12.72 14.46 -12.50
N ASP A 10 -13.39 14.14 -13.60
CA ASP A 10 -14.65 13.41 -13.64
C ASP A 10 -14.58 12.10 -12.86
N MET A 11 -15.74 11.62 -12.43
CA MET A 11 -15.85 10.34 -11.73
C MET A 11 -15.93 9.18 -12.71
N THR A 12 -15.62 7.97 -12.23
CA THR A 12 -15.92 6.74 -12.97
C THR A 12 -17.44 6.52 -13.09
N MET A 13 -17.85 5.53 -13.90
CA MET A 13 -19.25 5.05 -13.92
C MET A 13 -19.75 4.58 -12.54
N GLU A 14 -18.83 4.22 -11.64
CA GLU A 14 -19.08 3.79 -10.27
C GLU A 14 -19.06 4.98 -9.27
N HIS A 15 -19.04 6.21 -9.77
CA HIS A 15 -18.93 7.46 -9.00
C HIS A 15 -17.67 7.56 -8.11
N LEU A 16 -16.58 6.88 -8.51
CA LEU A 16 -15.29 7.00 -7.81
C LEU A 16 -14.50 8.18 -8.36
N PRO A 17 -13.85 9.01 -7.51
CA PRO A 17 -13.09 10.16 -7.96
C PRO A 17 -11.82 9.72 -8.71
N ILE A 18 -11.53 10.40 -9.83
CA ILE A 18 -10.33 10.17 -10.64
C ILE A 18 -9.34 11.32 -10.42
N TYR A 19 -8.09 10.96 -10.22
CA TYR A 19 -6.99 11.91 -10.06
C TYR A 19 -5.95 11.73 -11.15
N LYS A 20 -5.47 12.86 -11.68
CA LYS A 20 -4.42 12.96 -12.68
C LYS A 20 -3.15 13.50 -12.05
N ILE A 21 -2.04 12.78 -12.22
CA ILE A 21 -0.70 13.32 -11.94
C ILE A 21 -0.20 14.06 -13.18
N GLY A 22 0.42 15.22 -12.99
CA GLY A 22 1.17 15.87 -14.05
C GLY A 22 2.27 16.76 -13.53
N ARG A 23 3.07 17.27 -14.46
CA ARG A 23 4.18 18.16 -14.18
C ARG A 23 4.19 19.42 -15.03
N SER A 24 4.96 20.41 -14.61
CA SER A 24 5.24 21.64 -15.34
C SER A 24 6.67 22.09 -15.09
N ARG A 25 7.36 22.54 -16.14
CA ARG A 25 8.61 23.30 -16.01
C ARG A 25 8.38 24.80 -15.85
N GLN A 26 7.15 25.25 -16.11
CA GLN A 26 6.75 26.64 -15.97
C GLN A 26 6.43 26.91 -14.49
N PRO A 27 6.95 28.00 -13.90
CA PRO A 27 6.70 28.34 -12.50
C PRO A 27 5.27 28.83 -12.24
N ASP A 28 4.48 29.06 -13.29
CA ASP A 28 3.13 29.60 -13.18
C ASP A 28 2.06 28.50 -13.30
N VAL A 29 0.86 28.82 -12.79
CA VAL A 29 -0.32 27.96 -12.89
C VAL A 29 -0.90 27.90 -14.32
N LYS A 30 -0.22 28.43 -15.34
CA LYS A 30 -0.76 28.46 -16.72
C LYS A 30 -1.06 27.07 -17.24
N ARG A 31 -0.19 26.10 -16.92
CA ARG A 31 -0.41 24.70 -17.32
C ARG A 31 -1.63 24.09 -16.65
N VAL A 32 -1.90 24.42 -15.39
CA VAL A 32 -3.10 23.96 -14.68
C VAL A 32 -4.35 24.66 -15.24
N ARG A 33 -4.25 25.96 -15.55
CA ARG A 33 -5.35 26.75 -16.13
C ARG A 33 -5.74 26.34 -17.55
N SER A 34 -4.89 25.61 -18.27
CA SER A 34 -5.26 25.07 -19.59
C SER A 34 -6.20 23.87 -19.54
N TYR A 35 -6.42 23.27 -18.37
CA TYR A 35 -7.36 22.17 -18.22
C TYR A 35 -8.83 22.68 -18.19
N PRO A 36 -9.80 21.85 -18.62
CA PRO A 36 -11.22 22.20 -18.53
C PRO A 36 -11.66 22.57 -17.10
N LYS A 37 -12.73 23.36 -16.98
CA LYS A 37 -13.29 23.78 -15.67
C LYS A 37 -13.73 22.63 -14.76
N THR A 38 -13.93 21.43 -15.31
CA THR A 38 -14.26 20.22 -14.53
C THR A 38 -13.07 19.69 -13.72
N TYR A 39 -11.86 20.14 -14.01
CA TYR A 39 -10.67 19.78 -13.26
C TYR A 39 -10.52 20.68 -12.04
N GLN A 40 -10.26 20.06 -10.89
CA GLN A 40 -9.98 20.76 -9.63
C GLN A 40 -8.52 20.51 -9.23
N LEU A 41 -7.79 21.57 -8.89
CA LEU A 41 -6.43 21.43 -8.39
C LEU A 41 -6.48 20.93 -6.94
N VAL A 42 -5.91 19.75 -6.69
CA VAL A 42 -5.83 19.16 -5.35
C VAL A 42 -4.52 19.57 -4.68
N SER A 43 -3.40 19.45 -5.39
CA SER A 43 -2.10 19.85 -4.87
C SER A 43 -1.16 20.31 -5.99
N MET A 44 -0.25 21.23 -5.67
CA MET A 44 0.81 21.70 -6.55
C MET A 44 2.06 21.93 -5.72
N ASN A 45 3.11 21.17 -6.00
CA ASN A 45 4.33 21.14 -5.21
C ASN A 45 5.52 21.50 -6.10
N THR A 46 6.35 22.43 -5.65
CA THR A 46 7.62 22.76 -6.29
C THR A 46 8.63 21.63 -6.07
N CYS A 47 9.43 21.33 -7.07
CA CYS A 47 10.41 20.26 -6.97
C CYS A 47 11.63 20.49 -7.89
N GLU A 48 12.71 19.77 -7.60
CA GLU A 48 13.87 19.66 -8.49
C GLU A 48 13.71 18.44 -9.40
N ASN A 49 13.90 18.61 -10.72
CA ASN A 49 13.80 17.53 -11.70
C ASN A 49 12.43 16.82 -11.70
N CYS A 50 11.38 17.57 -12.05
CA CYS A 50 10.00 17.08 -12.18
C CYS A 50 9.86 15.91 -13.16
N VAL A 51 10.78 15.74 -14.10
CA VAL A 51 10.79 14.58 -15.03
C VAL A 51 11.08 13.30 -14.26
N TYR A 52 12.13 13.32 -13.44
CA TYR A 52 12.49 12.17 -12.60
C TYR A 52 11.40 11.88 -11.58
N ILE A 53 10.92 12.91 -10.87
CA ILE A 53 9.89 12.75 -9.84
C ILE A 53 8.58 12.22 -10.43
N GLU A 54 8.13 12.73 -11.57
CA GLU A 54 6.94 12.19 -12.25
C GLU A 54 7.14 10.70 -12.60
N ALA A 55 8.30 10.31 -13.12
CA ALA A 55 8.57 8.91 -13.45
C ALA A 55 8.51 7.99 -12.22
N GLU A 56 9.09 8.41 -11.09
CA GLU A 56 9.05 7.64 -9.84
C GLU A 56 7.65 7.63 -9.21
N LEU A 57 6.93 8.76 -9.25
CA LEU A 57 5.54 8.84 -8.80
C LEU A 57 4.63 7.92 -9.59
N LEU A 58 4.76 7.91 -10.92
CA LEU A 58 4.00 6.99 -11.75
C LEU A 58 4.32 5.54 -11.36
N LYS A 59 5.59 5.17 -11.17
CA LYS A 59 5.93 3.80 -10.70
C LYS A 59 5.30 3.47 -9.35
N LEU A 60 5.31 4.40 -8.39
CA LEU A 60 4.67 4.23 -7.08
C LEU A 60 3.15 4.06 -7.23
N PHE A 61 2.51 4.95 -7.99
CA PHE A 61 1.05 4.99 -8.11
C PHE A 61 0.52 3.78 -8.86
N HIS A 62 1.21 3.29 -9.89
CA HIS A 62 0.84 2.03 -10.56
C HIS A 62 0.89 0.82 -9.63
N LYS A 63 1.70 0.86 -8.55
CA LYS A 63 1.75 -0.21 -7.56
C LYS A 63 0.69 -0.07 -6.47
N LYS A 64 0.35 1.17 -6.08
CA LYS A 64 -0.50 1.48 -4.91
C LYS A 64 -1.97 1.71 -5.28
N TYR A 65 -2.27 2.27 -6.45
CA TYR A 65 -3.61 2.73 -6.83
C TYR A 65 -4.13 2.04 -8.10
N LYS A 66 -5.46 1.99 -8.23
CA LYS A 66 -6.13 1.45 -9.42
C LYS A 66 -6.03 2.46 -10.56
N ILE A 67 -5.63 2.00 -11.75
CA ILE A 67 -5.59 2.84 -12.96
C ILE A 67 -7.03 3.08 -13.45
N ALA A 68 -7.34 4.32 -13.86
CA ALA A 68 -8.64 4.67 -14.41
C ALA A 68 -8.72 4.36 -15.93
N TYR A 69 -8.10 5.18 -16.79
CA TYR A 69 -8.16 5.01 -18.25
C TYR A 69 -6.86 5.37 -18.99
N ARG A 70 -5.86 5.92 -18.30
CA ARG A 70 -4.54 6.31 -18.84
C ARG A 70 -3.50 6.14 -17.73
N ARG A 71 -2.22 6.05 -18.11
CA ARG A 71 -1.09 5.77 -17.18
C ARG A 71 -0.92 6.79 -16.06
N GLU A 72 -1.44 7.99 -16.24
CA GLU A 72 -1.33 9.10 -15.30
C GLU A 72 -2.64 9.38 -14.54
N TYR A 73 -3.67 8.54 -14.72
CA TYR A 73 -4.98 8.69 -14.12
C TYR A 73 -5.29 7.51 -13.20
N PHE A 74 -5.62 7.81 -11.95
CA PHE A 74 -5.75 6.84 -10.87
C PHE A 74 -7.02 7.09 -10.06
N ILE A 75 -7.56 6.02 -9.50
CA ILE A 75 -8.66 6.05 -8.53
C ILE A 75 -8.06 5.89 -7.14
N GLY A 76 -8.43 6.76 -6.20
CA GLY A 76 -7.86 6.75 -4.86
C GLY A 76 -8.45 7.79 -3.92
N ASP A 77 -7.81 7.95 -2.78
CA ASP A 77 -8.12 8.99 -1.79
C ASP A 77 -7.23 10.23 -2.04
N GLU A 78 -7.84 11.42 -2.04
CA GLU A 78 -7.12 12.66 -2.35
C GLU A 78 -6.02 13.00 -1.33
N VAL A 79 -6.26 12.73 -0.04
CA VAL A 79 -5.34 13.05 1.04
C VAL A 79 -4.13 12.14 0.97
N GLU A 80 -4.35 10.84 0.82
CA GLU A 80 -3.28 9.85 0.67
C GLU A 80 -2.42 10.09 -0.58
N MET A 81 -3.05 10.41 -1.71
CA MET A 81 -2.32 10.68 -2.96
C MET A 81 -1.49 11.96 -2.87
N ALA A 82 -2.03 13.04 -2.29
CA ALA A 82 -1.29 14.28 -2.09
C ALA A 82 -0.11 14.07 -1.13
N LYS A 83 -0.29 13.26 -0.08
CA LYS A 83 0.77 12.89 0.86
C LYS A 83 1.89 12.11 0.19
N ASP A 84 1.57 11.10 -0.61
CA ASP A 84 2.58 10.32 -1.35
C ASP A 84 3.41 11.21 -2.30
N ILE A 85 2.76 12.17 -2.97
CA ILE A 85 3.45 13.13 -3.84
C ILE A 85 4.44 13.96 -3.03
N ARG A 86 4.00 14.51 -1.90
CA ARG A 86 4.84 15.31 -1.03
C ARG A 86 6.02 14.52 -0.49
N THR A 87 5.78 13.31 0.03
CA THR A 87 6.84 12.43 0.52
C THR A 87 7.88 12.09 -0.56
N MET A 88 7.46 11.88 -1.81
CA MET A 88 8.41 11.64 -2.91
C MET A 88 9.28 12.87 -3.16
N ILE A 89 8.69 14.06 -3.20
CA ILE A 89 9.43 15.31 -3.43
C ILE A 89 10.42 15.54 -2.29
N ASP A 90 9.97 15.43 -1.03
CA ASP A 90 10.80 15.64 0.15
C ASP A 90 11.97 14.63 0.18
N ALA A 91 11.76 13.39 -0.25
CA ALA A 91 12.82 12.38 -0.36
C ALA A 91 13.86 12.66 -1.46
N THR A 92 13.52 13.49 -2.45
CA THR A 92 14.43 13.87 -3.54
C THR A 92 15.24 15.13 -3.27
N ILE A 93 14.92 15.88 -2.21
CA ILE A 93 15.73 17.03 -1.79
C ILE A 93 17.06 16.48 -1.25
N PRO A 94 18.21 16.84 -1.85
CA PRO A 94 19.51 16.43 -1.34
C PRO A 94 19.64 16.81 0.15
N ASN A 95 20.11 15.88 0.96
CA ASN A 95 20.29 16.04 2.42
C ASN A 95 19.00 16.13 3.25
N HIS A 96 17.84 15.72 2.74
CA HIS A 96 16.65 15.55 3.60
C HIS A 96 16.72 14.22 4.37
N PHE A 97 16.65 14.29 5.69
CA PHE A 97 16.67 13.15 6.60
C PHE A 97 15.34 13.04 7.33
N HIS A 98 14.63 11.94 7.09
CA HIS A 98 13.32 11.66 7.69
C HIS A 98 13.38 10.44 8.62
N CYS A 99 12.83 10.56 9.82
CA CYS A 99 12.63 9.46 10.75
C CYS A 99 11.17 9.01 10.75
N LYS A 100 10.92 7.82 10.20
CA LYS A 100 9.57 7.24 10.07
C LYS A 100 8.90 6.91 11.41
N LEU A 101 9.68 6.70 12.47
CA LEU A 101 9.15 6.37 13.80
C LEU A 101 8.68 7.62 14.55
N CYS A 102 9.42 8.72 14.38
CA CYS A 102 9.19 9.94 15.14
C CYS A 102 8.45 11.03 14.35
N VAL A 103 8.31 10.87 13.03
CA VAL A 103 7.85 11.92 12.12
C VAL A 103 8.72 13.18 12.26
N PHE A 104 10.04 12.95 12.36
CA PHE A 104 11.06 13.99 12.46
C PHE A 104 11.73 14.17 11.11
N ASP A 105 11.93 15.41 10.70
CA ASP A 105 12.44 15.81 9.40
C ASP A 105 13.48 16.93 9.57
N THR A 106 14.64 16.80 8.93
CA THR A 106 15.67 17.85 8.91
C THR A 106 16.46 17.81 7.61
N HIS A 107 17.05 18.94 7.24
CA HIS A 107 18.03 19.01 6.14
C HIS A 107 19.49 18.98 6.63
N VAL A 108 19.70 18.87 7.93
CA VAL A 108 21.02 18.91 8.57
C VAL A 108 21.35 17.53 9.13
N LYS A 109 22.38 16.90 8.58
CA LYS A 109 22.80 15.55 9.00
C LYS A 109 23.11 15.46 10.49
N GLY A 110 23.77 16.47 11.06
CA GLY A 110 24.09 16.51 12.49
C GLY A 110 22.85 16.47 13.38
N GLU A 111 21.79 17.21 13.03
CA GLU A 111 20.52 17.20 13.75
C GLU A 111 19.81 15.85 13.63
N TYR A 112 19.92 15.19 12.48
CA TYR A 112 19.38 13.84 12.30
C TYR A 112 20.14 12.81 13.12
N ASP A 113 21.46 12.85 13.09
CA ASP A 113 22.31 11.95 13.88
C ASP A 113 22.05 12.15 15.38
N GLU A 114 21.91 13.41 15.84
CA GLU A 114 21.51 13.73 17.22
C GLU A 114 20.11 13.20 17.56
N HIS A 115 19.13 13.38 16.66
CA HIS A 115 17.78 12.84 16.80
C HIS A 115 17.78 11.33 17.10
N LEU A 116 18.59 10.55 16.37
CA LEU A 116 18.70 9.09 16.56
C LEU A 116 19.22 8.69 17.96
N THR A 117 19.92 9.60 18.65
CA THR A 117 20.44 9.36 20.01
C THR A 117 19.45 9.72 21.13
N THR A 118 18.38 10.46 20.79
CA THR A 118 17.40 10.93 21.79
C THR A 118 16.75 9.76 22.53
N GLN A 119 16.40 9.98 23.81
CA GLN A 119 15.66 8.98 24.59
C GLN A 119 14.30 8.68 23.96
N GLU A 120 13.63 9.70 23.41
CA GLU A 120 12.33 9.53 22.74
C GLU A 120 12.42 8.60 21.52
N HIS A 121 13.43 8.75 20.67
CA HIS A 121 13.63 7.87 19.52
C HIS A 121 13.86 6.43 19.97
N ARG A 122 14.70 6.22 20.99
CA ARG A 122 14.99 4.89 21.53
C ARG A 122 13.75 4.17 22.05
N LEU A 123 12.89 4.86 22.79
CA LEU A 123 11.62 4.28 23.27
C LEU A 123 10.72 3.86 22.11
N LYS A 124 10.62 4.68 21.06
CA LYS A 124 9.83 4.35 19.86
C LYS A 124 10.40 3.15 19.08
N VAL A 125 11.73 2.97 19.07
CA VAL A 125 12.38 1.79 18.49
C VAL A 125 12.05 0.54 19.31
N GLU A 126 12.18 0.60 20.63
CA GLU A 126 11.86 -0.52 21.54
C GLU A 126 10.39 -0.95 21.40
N GLU A 127 9.45 0.00 21.37
CA GLU A 127 8.03 -0.28 21.13
C GLU A 127 7.77 -0.93 19.76
N ALA A 128 8.50 -0.51 18.72
CA ALA A 128 8.35 -1.07 17.39
C ALA A 128 8.88 -2.52 17.34
N ASP A 129 10.02 -2.79 17.97
CA ASP A 129 10.61 -4.12 18.06
C ASP A 129 9.74 -5.08 18.86
N GLU A 130 9.12 -4.62 19.95
CA GLU A 130 8.18 -5.41 20.72
C GLU A 130 6.96 -5.81 19.87
N LYS A 131 6.37 -4.86 19.13
CA LYS A 131 5.25 -5.12 18.21
C LYS A 131 5.64 -6.14 17.13
N ILE A 132 6.86 -6.07 16.60
CA ILE A 132 7.37 -7.03 15.61
C ILE A 132 7.49 -8.43 16.23
N ASN A 133 8.03 -8.52 17.44
CA ASN A 133 8.19 -9.80 18.13
C ASN A 133 6.85 -10.44 18.50
N GLN A 134 5.90 -9.65 19.00
CA GLN A 134 4.53 -10.09 19.25
C GLN A 134 3.88 -10.64 17.96
N ARG A 135 4.01 -9.93 16.82
CA ARG A 135 3.50 -10.40 15.52
C ARG A 135 4.15 -11.71 15.08
N LYS A 136 5.46 -11.88 15.29
CA LYS A 136 6.16 -13.14 14.97
C LYS A 136 5.63 -14.31 15.80
N LEU A 137 5.44 -14.11 17.11
CA LEU A 137 4.87 -15.12 18.01
C LEU A 137 3.44 -15.53 17.58
N VAL A 138 2.58 -14.56 17.29
CA VAL A 138 1.21 -14.82 16.80
C VAL A 138 1.25 -15.61 15.49
N LYS A 139 2.13 -15.23 14.55
CA LYS A 139 2.28 -15.94 13.27
C LYS A 139 2.72 -17.40 13.46
N GLN A 140 3.66 -17.65 14.37
CA GLN A 140 4.10 -19.01 14.71
C GLN A 140 2.95 -19.83 15.31
N HIS A 141 2.17 -19.24 16.21
CA HIS A 141 1.01 -19.90 16.82
C HIS A 141 -0.04 -20.28 15.76
N ILE A 142 -0.41 -19.34 14.88
CA ILE A 142 -1.34 -19.58 13.77
C ILE A 142 -0.84 -20.72 12.87
N HIS A 143 0.43 -20.72 12.50
CA HIS A 143 1.00 -21.82 11.72
C HIS A 143 0.88 -23.18 12.42
N GLY A 144 1.05 -23.23 13.74
CA GLY A 144 0.84 -24.43 14.55
C GLY A 144 -0.62 -24.91 14.51
N LEU A 145 -1.58 -24.00 14.66
CA LEU A 145 -3.01 -24.32 14.57
C LEU A 145 -3.42 -24.82 13.18
N LEU A 146 -2.93 -24.18 12.11
CA LEU A 146 -3.20 -24.61 10.74
C LEU A 146 -2.67 -26.01 10.44
N ARG A 147 -1.50 -26.38 10.98
CA ARG A 147 -0.97 -27.75 10.87
C ARG A 147 -1.92 -28.75 11.54
N LYS A 148 -2.34 -28.47 12.77
CA LYS A 148 -3.31 -29.32 13.50
C LYS A 148 -4.64 -29.45 12.75
N SER A 149 -5.16 -28.37 12.17
CA SER A 149 -6.39 -28.39 11.36
C SER A 149 -6.27 -29.35 10.18
N ARG A 150 -5.18 -29.26 9.42
CA ARG A 150 -4.92 -30.14 8.26
C ARG A 150 -4.76 -31.60 8.67
N ASP A 151 -4.21 -31.88 9.85
CA ASP A 151 -4.12 -33.24 10.37
C ASP A 151 -5.51 -33.80 10.72
N MET A 152 -6.39 -32.97 11.30
CA MET A 152 -7.77 -33.35 11.57
C MET A 152 -8.56 -33.58 10.27
N GLU A 153 -8.44 -32.70 9.29
CA GLU A 153 -9.08 -32.85 7.97
C GLU A 153 -8.68 -34.18 7.28
N ARG A 154 -7.39 -34.55 7.36
CA ARG A 154 -6.91 -35.84 6.86
C ARG A 154 -7.53 -37.03 7.59
N LYS A 155 -7.68 -36.96 8.91
CA LYS A 155 -8.35 -38.01 9.70
C LYS A 155 -9.83 -38.13 9.36
N ILE A 156 -10.54 -37.00 9.24
CA ILE A 156 -11.96 -36.97 8.84
C ILE A 156 -12.12 -37.61 7.46
N THR A 157 -11.28 -37.24 6.50
CA THR A 157 -11.31 -37.81 5.14
C THR A 157 -11.11 -39.32 5.15
N SER A 158 -10.18 -39.83 5.96
CA SER A 158 -9.96 -41.28 6.12
C SER A 158 -11.19 -42.00 6.68
N VAL A 159 -11.84 -41.43 7.70
CA VAL A 159 -13.08 -41.97 8.27
C VAL A 159 -14.20 -41.97 7.23
N GLN A 160 -14.35 -40.88 6.48
CA GLN A 160 -15.35 -40.75 5.41
C GLN A 160 -15.19 -41.86 4.36
N ASN A 161 -13.95 -42.09 3.90
CA ASN A 161 -13.64 -43.15 2.94
C ASN A 161 -14.02 -44.54 3.48
N ASN A 162 -13.75 -44.81 4.76
CA ASN A 162 -14.13 -46.09 5.38
C ASN A 162 -15.65 -46.27 5.45
N ILE A 163 -16.40 -45.21 5.75
CA ILE A 163 -17.87 -45.22 5.75
C ILE A 163 -18.40 -45.52 4.34
N ASP A 164 -17.84 -44.86 3.31
CA ASP A 164 -18.25 -45.06 1.91
C ASP A 164 -18.02 -46.50 1.45
N ILE A 165 -16.89 -47.11 1.85
CA ILE A 165 -16.60 -48.53 1.58
C ILE A 165 -17.65 -49.43 2.24
N LEU A 166 -17.97 -49.18 3.52
CA LEU A 166 -18.96 -49.98 4.25
C LEU A 166 -20.37 -49.85 3.63
N MET A 167 -20.76 -48.66 3.21
CA MET A 167 -22.05 -48.42 2.54
C MET A 167 -22.13 -49.16 1.20
N LYS A 168 -21.07 -49.12 0.39
CA LYS A 168 -21.00 -49.88 -0.88
C LYS A 168 -21.11 -51.38 -0.65
N ASN A 169 -20.39 -51.92 0.32
CA ASN A 169 -20.46 -53.35 0.66
C ASN A 169 -21.87 -53.76 1.12
N ARG A 170 -22.53 -52.92 1.92
CA ARG A 170 -23.92 -53.17 2.35
C ARG A 170 -24.90 -53.17 1.18
N MET A 171 -24.77 -52.24 0.24
CA MET A 171 -25.62 -52.21 -0.97
C MET A 171 -25.45 -53.48 -1.81
N TYR A 172 -24.20 -53.89 -2.05
CA TYR A 172 -23.90 -55.12 -2.79
C TYR A 172 -24.53 -56.36 -2.13
N LEU A 173 -24.48 -56.46 -0.80
CA LEU A 173 -25.13 -57.56 -0.09
C LEU A 173 -26.65 -57.54 -0.28
N LEU A 174 -27.30 -56.38 -0.18
CA LEU A 174 -28.75 -56.26 -0.35
C LEU A 174 -29.20 -56.65 -1.78
N GLU A 175 -28.41 -56.34 -2.80
CA GLU A 175 -28.70 -56.69 -4.21
C GLU A 175 -28.57 -58.19 -4.51
N ASN A 176 -27.78 -58.94 -3.72
CA ASN A 176 -27.59 -60.38 -3.92
C ASN A 176 -28.55 -61.27 -3.10
N PHE A 177 -29.43 -60.67 -2.28
CA PHE A 177 -30.42 -61.38 -1.45
C PHE A 177 -31.88 -61.17 -1.93
N LEU A 178 -32.09 -60.46 -3.04
CA LEU A 178 -33.37 -60.28 -3.75
C LEU A 178 -33.33 -61.03 -5.08
#